data_AF-A0A953EYN0-F1
#
_entry.id   AF-A0A953EYN0-F1
#
_cell.length_a   1.000
_cell.length_b   1.000
_cell.length_c   1.000
_cell.angle_alpha   90.00
_cell.angle_beta   90.00
_cell.angle_gamma   90.00
#
_symmetry.space_group_name_H-M   'P 1'
#
loop_
_entity.id
_entity.type
_entity.pdbx_description
1 polymer ?
#
loop_
_entity_poly.entity_id
_entity_poly.type
_entity_poly.pdbx_seq_one_letter_code
_entity_poly.pdbx_strand_id
1 'polypeptide(L)' 'MSVIIEATSEPLLVTSAEVAHLLNVSTRTLWRQLSAGQVPQPVRFGGTVRWRIDELRKWIAEGCPPPRARENERRRK' A
#
# COMPACT_ATOMS: atom_id res chain seq x y z
N MET A 1 -32.16 -14.65 -8.60
CA MET A 1 -31.06 -13.76 -9.04
C MET A 1 -29.83 -14.17 -8.24
N SER A 2 -29.07 -15.15 -8.71
CA SER A 2 -27.79 -15.50 -8.07
C SER A 2 -26.73 -14.58 -8.62
N VAL A 3 -26.17 -13.74 -7.76
CA VAL A 3 -24.97 -12.96 -8.07
C VAL A 3 -23.81 -13.94 -8.01
N ILE A 4 -23.19 -14.20 -9.16
CA ILE A 4 -21.96 -14.98 -9.26
C ILE A 4 -20.88 -14.13 -8.62
N ILE A 5 -20.36 -14.56 -7.48
CA ILE A 5 -19.19 -13.94 -6.86
C ILE A 5 -17.99 -14.50 -7.61
N GLU A 6 -17.59 -13.86 -8.71
CA GLU A 6 -16.30 -14.11 -9.34
C GLU A 6 -15.22 -13.83 -8.28
N ALA A 7 -14.56 -14.89 -7.80
CA ALA A 7 -13.42 -14.76 -6.91
C ALA A 7 -12.24 -14.23 -7.73
N THR A 8 -12.23 -12.93 -7.99
CA THR A 8 -11.06 -12.24 -8.51
C THR A 8 -9.97 -12.35 -7.45
N SER A 9 -8.97 -13.19 -7.72
CA SER A 9 -7.81 -13.35 -6.86
C SER A 9 -7.03 -12.02 -6.84
N GLU A 10 -7.36 -11.15 -5.90
CA GLU A 10 -6.70 -9.85 -5.77
C GLU A 10 -5.20 -10.06 -5.47
N PRO A 11 -4.30 -9.35 -6.17
CA PRO A 11 -2.88 -9.47 -5.92
C PRO A 11 -2.58 -9.00 -4.48
N LEU A 12 -1.99 -9.88 -3.68
CA LEU A 12 -1.59 -9.56 -2.30
C LEU A 12 -0.55 -8.43 -2.24
N LEU A 13 0.21 -8.27 -3.33
CA LEU A 13 1.25 -7.25 -3.47
C LEU A 13 0.98 -6.40 -4.71
N VAL A 14 0.81 -5.10 -4.50
CA VAL A 14 0.56 -4.10 -5.55
C VAL A 14 1.79 -3.24 -5.79
N THR A 15 1.94 -2.80 -7.03
CA THR A 15 3.01 -1.92 -7.53
C THR A 15 2.77 -0.46 -7.14
N SER A 16 3.80 0.37 -7.23
CA SER A 16 3.67 1.81 -6.97
C SER A 16 2.64 2.50 -7.88
N ALA A 17 2.47 2.03 -9.12
CA ALA A 17 1.48 2.57 -10.05
C ALA A 17 0.05 2.26 -9.60
N GLU A 18 -0.21 1.03 -9.15
CA GLU A 18 -1.52 0.63 -8.61
C GLU A 18 -1.84 1.38 -7.31
N VAL A 19 -0.86 1.54 -6.41
CA VAL A 19 -1.05 2.33 -5.18
C VAL A 19 -1.38 3.79 -5.52
N ALA A 20 -0.66 4.38 -6.47
CA ALA A 20 -0.90 5.74 -6.92
C ALA A 20 -2.32 5.88 -7.50
N HIS A 21 -2.78 4.90 -8.27
CA HIS A 21 -4.14 4.85 -8.80
C HIS A 21 -5.20 4.73 -7.69
N LEU A 22 -4.99 3.82 -6.73
CA LEU A 22 -5.89 3.63 -5.58
C LEU A 22 -6.04 4.90 -4.72
N LEU A 23 -4.97 5.67 -4.60
CA LEU A 23 -4.96 6.94 -3.86
C LEU A 23 -5.35 8.15 -4.72
N ASN A 24 -5.60 7.94 -6.02
CA ASN A 24 -5.87 8.99 -7.00
C ASN A 24 -4.79 10.09 -7.02
N VAL A 25 -3.52 9.71 -6.95
CA VAL A 25 -2.36 10.61 -7.00
C VAL A 25 -1.37 10.18 -8.07
N SER A 26 -0.46 11.08 -8.47
CA SER A 26 0.67 10.69 -9.32
C SER A 26 1.68 9.83 -8.56
N THR A 27 2.37 8.93 -9.27
CA THR A 27 3.47 8.13 -8.72
C THR A 27 4.56 9.01 -8.08
N ARG A 28 4.83 10.19 -8.65
CA ARG A 28 5.75 11.19 -8.08
C ARG A 28 5.27 11.69 -6.72
N THR A 29 3.96 11.95 -6.56
CA THR A 29 3.38 12.34 -5.27
C THR A 29 3.46 11.21 -4.25
N LEU A 30 3.19 9.97 -4.66
CA LEU A 30 3.35 8.80 -3.81
C LEU A 30 4.79 8.69 -3.26
N TRP A 31 5.80 8.82 -4.11
CA TRP A 31 7.21 8.81 -3.68
C TRP A 31 7.55 9.96 -2.73
N ARG A 32 7.02 11.16 -2.96
CA ARG A 32 7.20 12.32 -2.07
C ARG A 32 6.58 12.07 -0.69
N GLN A 33 5.38 11.48 -0.64
CA GLN A 33 4.73 11.11 0.61
C GLN A 33 5.48 9.98 1.33
N LEU A 34 6.04 9.03 0.57
CA LEU A 34 6.88 7.96 1.14
C LEU A 34 8.14 8.53 1.78
N SER A 35 8.83 9.45 1.10
CA SER A 35 10.00 10.14 1.68
C SER A 35 9.64 10.98 2.91
N ALA A 36 8.43 11.52 2.96
CA ALA A 36 7.91 12.26 4.11
C ALA A 36 7.35 11.36 5.23
N GLY A 37 7.41 10.03 5.06
CA GLY A 37 6.91 9.07 6.03
C GLY A 37 5.39 9.14 6.24
N GLN A 38 4.63 9.55 5.21
CA GLN A 38 3.18 9.72 5.27
C GLN A 38 2.39 8.52 4.75
N VAL A 39 3.05 7.57 4.08
CA VAL A 39 2.43 6.36 3.52
C VAL A 39 3.11 5.09 4.04
N PRO A 40 2.43 3.94 4.04
CA PRO A 40 2.98 2.67 4.50
C PRO A 40 4.28 2.29 3.79
N GLN A 41 5.19 1.63 4.52
CA GLN A 41 6.46 1.20 3.94
C GLN A 41 6.26 0.07 2.93
N PRO A 42 6.92 0.15 1.75
CA PRO A 42 6.87 -0.93 0.80
C PRO A 42 7.76 -2.12 1.21
N VAL A 43 7.35 -3.29 0.76
CA VAL A 43 8.14 -4.52 0.71
C VAL A 43 9.02 -4.51 -0.53
N ARG A 44 10.33 -4.72 -0.34
CA ARG A 44 11.29 -4.87 -1.45
C ARG A 44 11.42 -6.35 -1.82
N PHE A 45 11.09 -6.69 -3.07
CA PHE A 45 11.20 -8.05 -3.60
C PHE A 45 12.05 -8.03 -4.87
N GLY A 46 13.27 -8.59 -4.81
CA GLY A 46 14.14 -8.76 -5.98
C GLY A 46 14.49 -7.48 -6.75
N GLY A 47 14.49 -6.33 -6.08
CA GLY A 47 14.72 -5.01 -6.69
C GLY A 47 13.45 -4.24 -7.05
N THR A 48 12.28 -4.88 -7.01
CA THR A 48 10.98 -4.20 -7.18
C THR A 48 10.39 -3.78 -5.84
N VAL A 49 9.75 -2.63 -5.82
CA VAL A 49 9.04 -2.08 -4.66
C VAL A 49 7.57 -2.43 -4.79
N ARG A 50 7.03 -3.13 -3.78
CA ARG A 50 5.62 -3.55 -3.73
C ARG A 50 5.00 -3.21 -2.37
N TRP A 51 3.68 -3.04 -2.33
CA TRP A 51 2.92 -2.80 -1.12
C TRP A 51 1.94 -3.92 -0.87
N ARG A 52 1.75 -4.28 0.40
CA ARG A 52 0.71 -5.24 0.77
C ARG A 52 -0.66 -4.57 0.67
N ILE A 53 -1.56 -5.16 -0.11
CA ILE A 53 -2.89 -4.58 -0.33
C ILE A 53 -3.69 -4.49 0.97
N ASP A 54 -3.60 -5.51 1.84
CA ASP A 54 -4.28 -5.51 3.14
C ASP A 54 -3.84 -4.36 4.05
N GLU A 55 -2.53 -4.06 4.05
CA GLU A 55 -1.98 -2.99 4.86
C GLU A 55 -2.42 -1.62 4.34
N LEU A 56 -2.41 -1.43 3.03
CA LEU A 56 -2.94 -0.22 2.39
C LEU A 56 -4.42 -0.03 2.68
N ARG A 57 -5.24 -1.08 2.53
CA ARG A 57 -6.68 -1.04 2.82
C ARG A 57 -6.94 -0.63 4.26
N LYS A 58 -6.25 -1.26 5.20
CA LYS A 58 -6.35 -0.93 6.63
C LYS A 58 -5.95 0.53 6.89
N TRP A 59 -4.84 0.96 6.32
CA TRP A 59 -4.35 2.33 6.46
C TRP A 59 -5.30 3.38 5.88
N ILE A 60 -5.90 3.12 4.71
CA ILE A 60 -6.93 3.99 4.11
C ILE A 60 -8.18 4.02 5.00
N ALA A 61 -8.63 2.87 5.50
CA ALA A 61 -9.79 2.79 6.40
C ALA A 61 -9.57 3.53 7.73
N GLU A 62 -8.33 3.60 8.22
CA GLU A 62 -7.94 4.37 9.40
C GLU A 62 -7.84 5.89 9.14
N GLY A 63 -8.09 6.36 7.92
CA GLY A 63 -8.06 7.78 7.56
C GLY A 63 -6.68 8.29 7.17
N CYS A 64 -5.83 7.42 6.62
CA CYS A 64 -4.49 7.75 6.14
C CYS A 64 -3.56 8.38 7.20
N PRO A 65 -3.46 7.82 8.42
CA PRO A 65 -2.59 8.38 9.45
C PRO A 65 -1.11 8.22 9.06
N PRO A 66 -0.21 9.17 9.38
CA PRO A 66 1.21 8.99 9.11
C PRO A 66 1.72 7.73 9.85
N PRO A 67 2.41 6.80 9.16
CA PRO A 67 3.01 5.62 9.79
C PRO A 67 3.86 6.03 10.98
N ARG A 68 3.49 5.57 12.17
CA ARG A 68 4.27 5.85 13.38
C ARG A 68 5.68 5.30 13.19
N ALA A 69 6.70 6.15 13.28
CA ALA A 69 8.10 5.81 13.01
C ALA A 69 8.62 4.55 13.75
N ARG A 70 7.98 4.16 14.87
CA ARG A 70 8.40 3.06 15.75
C ARG A 70 7.81 1.68 15.41
N GLU A 71 6.68 1.62 14.70
CA GLU A 71 6.02 0.33 14.37
C GLU A 71 6.73 -0.38 13.20
N ASN A 72 7.23 0.42 12.26
CA ASN A 72 7.88 -0.06 11.04
C ASN A 72 9.19 -0.83 11.33
N GLU A 73 9.87 -0.50 12.42
CA GLU A 73 11.13 -1.12 12.82
C GLU A 73 10.93 -2.54 13.39
N ARG A 74 9.74 -2.83 13.94
CA ARG A 74 9.39 -4.17 14.46
C ARG A 74 9.08 -5.18 13.36
N ARG A 75 8.59 -4.74 12.20
CA ARG A 75 8.28 -5.61 11.04
C ARG A 75 9.50 -5.93 10.17
N ARG A 76 10.65 -5.32 10.46
CA ARG A 76 11.93 -5.52 9.75
C ARG A 76 12.79 -6.65 10.36
N LYS A 77 12.37 -7.20 11.50
CA LYS A 77 12.98 -8.38 12.14
C LYS A 77 12.27 -9.66 11.75
#